data_AF-A0A9E1XAW1-F1
#
_entry.id   AF-A0A9E1XAW1-F1
#
_cell.length_a   1.000
_cell.length_b   1.000
_cell.length_c   1.000
_cell.angle_alpha   90.00
_cell.angle_beta   90.00
_cell.angle_gamma   90.00
#
_symmetry.space_group_name_H-M   'P 1'
#
loop_
_entity.id
_entity.type
_entity.pdbx_description
1 polymer ?
#
loop_
_entity_poly.entity_id
_entity_poly.type
_entity_poly.pdbx_seq_one_letter_code
_entity_poly.pdbx_strand_id
1 'polypeptide(L)'
;MDTVSEQTAVEESQKSSLQVSFYIFRALAFVDRNRSTASLMGVVLLVVLGDILFDAVLFEPYKGIIAFFSGSFPEGFEGVDMGFSAEVWQALLGMILGTLILVISIASQSIPKLIDLYMKDLPSLIYVWFLIVSGMHAILINLYADIDLVRPASRV
;
A
#
# COMPACT_ATOMS: atom_id res chain seq x y z
N MET A 1 -41.06 -4.40 31.27
CA MET A 1 -40.87 -5.55 30.35
C MET A 1 -39.51 -5.43 29.65
N ASP A 2 -38.55 -4.74 30.28
CA ASP A 2 -37.46 -4.06 29.57
C ASP A 2 -36.08 -4.66 29.93
N THR A 3 -35.99 -5.35 31.06
CA THR A 3 -34.75 -6.02 31.50
C THR A 3 -34.42 -7.27 30.70
N VAL A 4 -35.44 -7.97 30.20
CA VAL A 4 -35.28 -9.18 29.37
C VAL A 4 -34.83 -8.81 27.95
N SER A 5 -35.38 -7.73 27.36
CA SER A 5 -34.95 -7.29 26.02
C SER A 5 -33.52 -6.74 26.02
N GLU A 6 -33.10 -6.09 27.11
CA GLU A 6 -31.75 -5.56 27.27
C GLU A 6 -30.71 -6.68 27.43
N GLN A 7 -31.01 -7.72 28.22
CA GLN A 7 -30.12 -8.90 28.34
C GLN A 7 -29.98 -9.66 27.01
N THR A 8 -31.05 -9.84 26.25
CA THR A 8 -30.97 -10.51 24.93
C THR A 8 -30.15 -9.72 23.92
N ALA A 9 -30.21 -8.38 23.95
CA ALA A 9 -29.44 -7.53 23.04
C ALA A 9 -27.93 -7.53 23.35
N VAL A 10 -27.56 -7.58 24.64
CA VAL A 10 -26.15 -7.69 25.07
C VAL A 10 -25.57 -9.06 24.70
N GLU A 11 -26.36 -10.13 24.85
CA GLU A 11 -25.93 -11.49 24.51
C GLU A 11 -25.75 -11.69 22.99
N GLU A 12 -26.61 -11.10 22.16
CA GLU A 12 -26.44 -11.07 20.69
C GLU A 12 -25.23 -10.25 20.26
N SER A 13 -25.01 -9.08 20.87
CA SER A 13 -23.83 -8.23 20.58
C SER A 13 -22.52 -8.93 20.93
N GLN A 14 -22.48 -9.64 22.07
CA GLN A 14 -21.32 -10.43 22.50
C GLN A 14 -21.10 -11.66 21.61
N LYS A 15 -22.16 -12.33 21.17
CA LYS A 15 -22.06 -13.48 20.25
C LYS A 15 -21.58 -13.05 18.86
N SER A 16 -22.03 -11.89 18.37
CA SER A 16 -21.57 -11.27 17.12
C SER A 16 -20.07 -10.92 17.17
N SER A 17 -19.61 -10.26 18.23
CA SER A 17 -18.19 -9.89 18.37
C SER A 17 -17.27 -11.12 18.49
N LEU A 18 -17.73 -12.18 19.18
CA LEU A 18 -17.00 -13.45 19.27
C LEU A 18 -16.92 -14.17 17.92
N GLN A 19 -18.00 -14.14 17.13
CA GLN A 19 -18.02 -14.70 15.78
C GLN A 19 -17.09 -13.92 14.84
N VAL A 20 -17.12 -12.58 14.86
CA VAL A 20 -16.21 -11.73 14.10
C VAL A 20 -14.75 -12.03 14.47
N SER A 21 -14.44 -12.13 15.76
CA SER A 21 -13.10 -12.50 16.24
C SER A 21 -12.65 -13.87 15.73
N PHE A 22 -13.55 -14.86 15.73
CA PHE A 22 -13.28 -16.19 15.19
C PHE A 22 -13.02 -16.18 13.67
N TYR A 23 -13.80 -15.44 12.90
CA TYR A 23 -13.59 -15.30 11.46
C TYR A 23 -12.29 -14.55 11.14
N ILE A 24 -11.95 -13.50 11.90
CA ILE A 24 -10.67 -12.80 11.77
C ILE A 24 -9.51 -13.75 12.06
N PHE A 25 -9.58 -14.51 13.17
CA PHE A 25 -8.53 -15.47 13.52
C PHE A 25 -8.34 -16.55 12.44
N ARG A 26 -9.44 -17.05 11.89
CA ARG A 26 -9.41 -18.05 10.82
C ARG A 26 -8.91 -17.47 9.49
N ALA A 27 -9.24 -16.22 9.18
CA ALA A 27 -8.70 -15.51 8.02
C ALA A 27 -7.20 -15.24 8.19
N LEU A 28 -6.75 -14.84 9.38
CA LEU A 28 -5.34 -14.65 9.69
C LEU A 28 -4.55 -15.97 9.60
N ALA A 29 -5.11 -17.07 10.10
CA ALA A 29 -4.49 -18.40 9.97
C ALA A 29 -4.39 -18.87 8.51
N PHE A 30 -5.35 -18.49 7.66
CA PHE A 30 -5.30 -18.77 6.22
C PHE A 30 -4.25 -17.89 5.52
N VAL A 31 -4.16 -16.62 5.88
CA VAL A 31 -3.11 -15.70 5.44
C VAL A 31 -1.73 -16.21 5.84
N ASP A 32 -1.56 -16.72 7.06
CA ASP A 32 -0.31 -17.28 7.55
C ASP A 32 0.11 -18.59 6.86
N ARG A 33 -0.85 -19.31 6.26
CA ARG A 33 -0.56 -20.50 5.45
C ARG A 33 -0.11 -20.15 4.03
N ASN A 34 -0.67 -19.08 3.47
CA ASN A 34 -0.38 -18.61 2.12
C ASN A 34 0.28 -17.22 2.14
N ARG A 35 1.24 -17.01 3.06
CA ARG A 35 1.79 -15.67 3.42
C ARG A 35 2.18 -14.81 2.23
N SER A 36 2.89 -15.38 1.26
CA SER A 36 3.34 -14.64 0.08
C SER A 36 2.21 -14.27 -0.87
N THR A 37 1.26 -15.16 -1.10
CA THR A 37 0.09 -14.88 -1.93
C THR A 37 -0.83 -13.86 -1.25
N ALA A 38 -1.02 -13.98 0.07
CA ALA A 38 -1.84 -13.06 0.84
C ALA A 38 -1.24 -11.64 0.89
N SER A 39 0.08 -11.52 1.06
CA SER A 39 0.74 -10.20 1.02
C SER A 39 0.68 -9.59 -0.38
N LEU A 40 0.84 -10.37 -1.45
CA LEU A 40 0.64 -9.90 -2.83
C LEU A 40 -0.79 -9.36 -3.03
N MET A 41 -1.82 -10.13 -2.67
CA MET A 41 -3.21 -9.69 -2.81
C MET A 41 -3.49 -8.44 -1.97
N GLY A 42 -2.95 -8.37 -0.76
CA GLY A 42 -3.07 -7.20 0.11
C GLY A 42 -2.43 -5.95 -0.49
N VAL A 43 -1.23 -6.08 -1.07
CA VAL A 43 -0.53 -4.97 -1.74
C VAL A 43 -1.29 -4.49 -2.98
N VAL A 44 -1.76 -5.41 -3.83
CA VAL A 44 -2.53 -5.03 -5.03
C VAL A 44 -3.79 -4.28 -4.63
N LEU A 45 -4.51 -4.78 -3.62
CA LEU A 45 -5.69 -4.12 -3.09
C LEU A 45 -5.34 -2.73 -2.52
N LEU A 46 -4.23 -2.61 -1.79
CA LEU A 46 -3.75 -1.33 -1.24
C LEU A 46 -3.48 -0.31 -2.35
N VAL A 47 -2.79 -0.70 -3.42
CA VAL A 47 -2.50 0.21 -4.54
C VAL A 47 -3.79 0.66 -5.23
N VAL A 48 -4.69 -0.27 -5.56
CA VAL A 48 -5.98 0.05 -6.20
C VAL A 48 -6.85 0.95 -5.33
N LEU A 49 -6.94 0.67 -4.03
CA LEU A 49 -7.67 1.54 -3.10
C LEU A 49 -7.00 2.90 -2.96
N GLY A 50 -5.66 2.95 -3.01
CA GLY A 50 -4.88 4.18 -3.00
C GLY A 50 -5.25 5.09 -4.17
N ASP A 51 -5.31 4.53 -5.39
CA ASP A 51 -5.69 5.28 -6.59
C ASP A 51 -7.12 5.83 -6.49
N ILE A 52 -8.07 4.98 -6.07
CA ILE A 52 -9.47 5.38 -5.90
C ILE A 52 -9.61 6.46 -4.83
N LEU A 53 -8.94 6.30 -3.69
CA LEU A 53 -8.96 7.26 -2.59
C LEU A 53 -8.34 8.59 -2.99
N PHE A 54 -7.25 8.55 -3.78
CA PHE A 54 -6.56 9.74 -4.24
C PHE A 54 -7.45 10.55 -5.17
N ASP A 55 -8.05 9.90 -6.16
CA ASP A 55 -8.96 10.54 -7.11
C ASP A 55 -10.23 11.08 -6.42
N ALA A 56 -10.81 10.30 -5.50
CA ALA A 56 -12.08 10.66 -4.86
C ALA A 56 -11.97 11.74 -3.78
N VAL A 57 -10.89 11.74 -2.99
CA VAL A 57 -10.82 12.55 -1.75
C VAL A 57 -9.56 13.40 -1.66
N LEU A 58 -8.39 12.86 -2.03
CA LEU A 58 -7.11 13.51 -1.74
C LEU A 58 -6.68 14.50 -2.82
N PHE A 59 -7.25 14.43 -4.02
CA PHE A 59 -6.83 15.29 -5.12
C PHE A 59 -7.17 16.78 -4.89
N GLU A 60 -8.32 17.07 -4.30
CA GLU A 60 -8.72 18.45 -4.00
C GLU A 60 -7.78 19.16 -3.01
N PRO A 61 -7.48 18.61 -1.82
CA PRO A 61 -6.53 19.23 -0.91
C PRO A 61 -5.09 19.26 -1.47
N TYR A 62 -4.71 18.27 -2.28
CA TYR A 62 -3.40 18.24 -2.93
C TYR A 62 -3.17 19.46 -3.82
N LYS A 63 -4.17 19.88 -4.61
CA LYS A 63 -4.10 21.12 -5.40
C LYS A 63 -3.84 22.36 -4.52
N GLY A 64 -4.47 22.42 -3.35
CA GLY A 64 -4.28 23.52 -2.39
C GLY A 64 -2.85 23.61 -1.87
N ILE A 65 -2.21 22.47 -1.60
CA ILE A 65 -0.81 22.40 -1.19
C ILE A 65 0.11 22.89 -2.32
N ILE A 66 -0.11 22.43 -3.55
CA ILE A 66 0.68 22.89 -4.70
C ILE A 66 0.52 24.40 -4.88
N ALA A 67 -0.71 24.91 -4.82
CA ALA A 67 -0.97 26.34 -4.99
C ALA A 67 -0.27 27.18 -3.90
N PHE A 68 -0.19 26.68 -2.67
CA PHE A 68 0.53 27.34 -1.58
C PHE A 68 2.04 27.45 -1.85
N PHE A 69 2.68 26.39 -2.35
CA PHE A 69 4.13 26.39 -2.62
C PHE A 69 4.50 27.03 -3.97
N SER A 70 3.65 26.89 -4.98
CA SER A 70 3.89 27.37 -6.36
C SER A 70 3.44 28.81 -6.57
N GLY A 71 2.49 29.32 -5.77
CA GLY A 71 1.88 30.65 -5.98
C GLY A 71 0.95 30.73 -7.19
N SER A 72 0.74 29.61 -7.90
CA SER A 72 -0.19 29.47 -9.02
C SER A 72 -1.13 28.28 -8.78
N PHE A 73 -2.40 28.44 -9.14
CA PHE A 73 -3.35 27.32 -9.14
C PHE A 73 -3.18 26.56 -10.45
N PRO A 74 -2.69 25.31 -10.43
CA PRO A 74 -2.72 24.50 -11.64
C PRO A 74 -4.18 24.27 -12.04
N GLU A 75 -4.55 24.60 -13.29
CA GLU A 75 -5.89 24.35 -13.85
C GLU A 75 -6.08 22.84 -14.13
N GLY A 76 -6.08 22.04 -13.07
CA GLY A 76 -6.09 20.58 -13.13
C GLY A 76 -4.71 19.95 -13.14
N PHE A 77 -4.63 18.62 -13.30
CA PHE A 77 -3.35 17.90 -13.30
C PHE A 77 -2.43 18.29 -14.46
N GLU A 78 -2.93 18.89 -15.54
CA GLU A 78 -2.12 19.27 -16.72
C GLU A 78 -1.04 20.32 -16.42
N GLY A 79 -1.18 21.07 -15.34
CA GLY A 79 -0.17 22.03 -14.88
C GLY A 79 0.89 21.43 -13.96
N VAL A 80 0.81 20.14 -13.62
CA VAL A 80 1.74 19.48 -12.70
C VAL A 80 2.54 18.45 -13.48
N ASP A 81 3.81 18.77 -13.75
CA ASP A 81 4.76 17.81 -14.35
C ASP A 81 5.06 16.70 -13.33
N MET A 82 4.50 15.51 -13.60
CA MET A 82 4.69 14.31 -12.79
C MET A 82 5.46 13.21 -13.56
N GLY A 83 5.94 13.50 -14.77
CA GLY A 83 6.47 12.49 -15.70
C GLY A 83 7.67 11.70 -15.17
N PHE A 84 8.42 12.26 -14.22
CA PHE A 84 9.56 11.59 -13.56
C PHE A 84 9.33 11.25 -12.09
N SER A 85 8.16 11.59 -11.53
CA SER A 85 7.94 11.50 -10.09
C SER A 85 7.89 10.03 -9.64
N ALA A 86 7.21 9.18 -10.40
CA ALA A 86 7.06 7.76 -10.08
C ALA A 86 8.42 7.04 -10.08
N GLU A 87 9.29 7.33 -11.05
CA GLU A 87 10.63 6.77 -11.19
C GLU A 87 11.54 7.17 -10.05
N VAL A 88 11.53 8.45 -9.67
CA VAL A 88 12.39 8.98 -8.60
C VAL A 88 12.00 8.37 -7.25
N TRP A 89 10.71 8.35 -6.92
CA TRP A 89 10.22 7.74 -5.67
C TRP A 89 10.46 6.23 -5.65
N GLN A 90 10.25 5.55 -6.77
CA GLN A 90 10.52 4.12 -6.89
C GLN A 90 12.01 3.79 -6.73
N ALA A 91 12.90 4.59 -7.36
CA ALA A 91 14.34 4.44 -7.22
C ALA A 91 14.79 4.66 -5.76
N LEU A 92 14.24 5.68 -5.09
CA LEU A 92 14.55 5.96 -3.68
C LEU A 92 14.15 4.79 -2.77
N LEU A 93 12.92 4.28 -2.91
CA LEU A 93 12.45 3.14 -2.11
C LEU A 93 13.23 1.85 -2.42
N GLY A 94 13.60 1.64 -3.69
CA GLY A 94 14.48 0.55 -4.12
C GLY A 94 15.89 0.66 -3.53
N MET A 95 16.46 1.86 -3.44
CA MET A 95 17.74 2.08 -2.77
C MET A 95 17.67 1.80 -1.26
N ILE A 96 16.58 2.21 -0.61
CA ILE A 96 16.36 1.88 0.82
C ILE A 96 16.27 0.36 1.00
N LEU A 97 15.54 -0.35 0.14
CA LEU A 97 15.51 -1.81 0.17
C LEU A 97 16.93 -2.40 -0.02
N GLY A 98 17.67 -1.92 -1.02
CA GLY A 98 19.02 -2.39 -1.31
C GLY A 98 19.98 -2.20 -0.14
N THR A 99 19.94 -1.04 0.50
CA THR A 99 20.75 -0.76 1.69
C THR A 99 20.34 -1.61 2.89
N LEU A 100 19.05 -1.85 3.11
CA LEU A 100 18.57 -2.76 4.16
C LEU A 100 19.08 -4.19 3.92
N ILE A 101 18.98 -4.71 2.69
CA ILE A 101 19.50 -6.03 2.33
C ILE A 101 21.01 -6.12 2.59
N LEU A 102 21.76 -5.07 2.22
CA LEU A 102 23.21 -5.01 2.44
C LEU A 102 23.53 -5.04 3.95
N VAL A 103 22.88 -4.20 4.75
CA VAL A 103 23.09 -4.15 6.21
C VAL A 103 22.75 -5.48 6.87
N ILE A 104 21.64 -6.11 6.47
CA ILE A 104 21.24 -7.44 6.97
C ILE A 104 22.28 -8.49 6.57
N SER A 105 22.78 -8.43 5.33
CA SER A 105 23.82 -9.33 4.85
C SER A 105 25.09 -9.23 5.68
N ILE A 106 25.59 -8.02 5.95
CA ILE A 106 26.76 -7.81 6.81
C ILE A 106 26.49 -8.27 8.24
N ALA A 107 25.35 -7.91 8.83
CA ALA A 107 24.97 -8.34 10.17
C ALA A 107 24.81 -9.87 10.29
N SER A 108 24.40 -10.54 9.21
CA SER A 108 24.24 -11.99 9.18
C SER A 108 25.57 -12.75 9.21
N GLN A 109 26.69 -12.10 8.87
CA GLN A 109 28.02 -12.70 8.96
C GLN A 109 28.40 -13.02 10.43
N SER A 110 27.91 -12.24 11.39
CA SER A 110 28.12 -12.48 12.82
C SER A 110 26.95 -13.25 13.48
N ILE A 111 25.73 -13.14 12.93
CA ILE A 111 24.53 -13.85 13.41
C ILE A 111 23.78 -14.46 12.23
N PRO A 112 24.10 -15.69 11.79
CA PRO A 112 23.51 -16.27 10.58
C PRO A 112 21.99 -16.49 10.64
N LYS A 113 21.38 -16.52 11.84
CA LYS A 113 19.92 -16.62 12.00
C LYS A 113 19.16 -15.32 11.64
N LEU A 114 19.86 -14.18 11.47
CA LEU A 114 19.21 -12.90 11.19
C LEU A 114 18.56 -12.87 9.80
N ILE A 115 19.18 -13.50 8.80
CA ILE A 115 18.62 -13.52 7.45
C ILE A 115 17.37 -14.40 7.37
N ASP A 116 17.37 -15.54 8.07
CA ASP A 116 16.22 -16.42 8.18
C ASP A 116 15.05 -15.77 8.92
N LEU A 117 15.34 -14.91 9.91
CA LEU A 117 14.34 -14.11 10.60
C LEU A 117 13.72 -13.07 9.64
N TYR A 118 14.55 -12.30 8.95
CA TYR A 118 14.12 -11.30 7.99
C TYR A 118 13.27 -11.87 6.85
N MET A 119 13.64 -13.03 6.30
CA MET A 119 12.88 -13.71 5.24
C MET A 119 11.51 -14.24 5.73
N LYS A 120 11.35 -14.40 7.05
CA LYS A 120 10.10 -14.82 7.70
C LYS A 120 9.29 -13.65 8.23
N ASP A 121 9.70 -12.40 8.05
CA ASP A 121 8.96 -11.24 8.53
C ASP A 121 7.90 -10.79 7.52
N LEU A 122 6.65 -10.69 7.97
CA LEU A 122 5.52 -10.25 7.13
C LEU A 122 5.73 -8.81 6.59
N PRO A 123 6.21 -7.82 7.39
CA PRO A 123 6.47 -6.48 6.89
C PRO A 123 7.49 -6.44 5.75
N SER A 124 8.54 -7.27 5.85
CA SER A 124 9.56 -7.41 4.80
C SER A 124 8.93 -7.91 3.50
N LEU A 125 8.09 -8.94 3.59
CA LEU A 125 7.41 -9.52 2.43
C LEU A 125 6.42 -8.54 1.78
N ILE A 126 5.68 -7.77 2.58
CA ILE A 126 4.80 -6.70 2.09
C ILE A 126 5.62 -5.63 1.37
N TYR A 127 6.76 -5.21 1.92
CA TYR A 127 7.60 -4.17 1.34
C TYR A 127 8.20 -4.60 -0.02
N VAL A 128 8.64 -5.85 -0.15
CA VAL A 128 9.10 -6.40 -1.43
C VAL A 128 7.97 -6.47 -2.46
N TRP A 129 6.80 -6.98 -2.10
CA TRP A 129 5.67 -7.01 -3.02
C TRP A 129 5.18 -5.62 -3.40
N PHE A 130 5.17 -4.69 -2.45
CA PHE A 130 4.86 -3.28 -2.70
C PHE A 130 5.77 -2.70 -3.76
N LEU A 131 7.09 -2.89 -3.65
CA LEU A 131 8.05 -2.41 -4.64
C LEU A 131 7.86 -3.06 -6.02
N ILE A 132 7.55 -4.35 -6.08
CA ILE A 132 7.29 -5.03 -7.37
C ILE A 132 6.03 -4.47 -8.03
N VAL A 133 4.94 -4.36 -7.26
CA VAL A 133 3.64 -3.88 -7.77
C VAL A 133 3.69 -2.39 -8.11
N SER A 134 4.35 -1.55 -7.31
CA SER A 134 4.52 -0.12 -7.60
C SER A 134 5.37 0.12 -8.84
N GLY A 135 6.43 -0.67 -9.04
CA GLY A 135 7.25 -0.61 -10.25
C GLY A 135 6.46 -1.01 -11.49
N MET A 136 5.68 -2.09 -11.41
CA MET A 136 4.77 -2.50 -12.47
C MET A 136 3.71 -1.42 -12.74
N HIS A 137 3.16 -0.80 -11.68
CA HIS A 137 2.18 0.26 -11.79
C HIS A 137 2.75 1.51 -12.48
N ALA A 138 3.97 1.93 -12.15
CA ALA A 138 4.64 3.04 -12.81
C ALA A 138 4.85 2.78 -14.32
N ILE A 139 5.31 1.57 -14.67
CA ILE A 139 5.46 1.16 -16.08
C ILE A 139 4.11 1.20 -16.81
N LEU A 140 3.04 0.73 -16.17
CA LEU A 140 1.68 0.80 -16.70
C LEU A 140 1.26 2.24 -16.98
N ILE A 141 1.46 3.16 -16.03
CA ILE A 141 1.13 4.58 -16.20
C ILE A 141 1.88 5.17 -17.41
N ASN A 142 3.19 4.93 -17.50
CA ASN A 142 4.00 5.42 -18.62
C ASN A 142 3.55 4.85 -19.96
N LEU A 143 3.29 3.54 -20.03
CA LEU A 143 2.81 2.91 -21.25
C LEU A 143 1.46 3.49 -21.69
N TYR A 144 0.55 3.75 -20.76
CA TYR A 144 -0.73 4.38 -21.07
C TYR A 144 -0.58 5.86 -21.49
N ALA A 145 0.41 6.58 -20.95
CA ALA A 145 0.74 7.93 -21.37
C ALA A 145 1.31 7.95 -22.80
N ASP A 146 2.16 6.98 -23.15
CA ASP A 146 2.76 6.85 -24.49
C ASP A 146 1.75 6.50 -25.59
N ILE A 147 0.72 5.70 -25.27
CA ILE A 147 -0.34 5.28 -26.21
C ILE A 147 -1.44 6.36 -26.35
N ASP A 148 -1.27 7.53 -25.74
CA ASP A 148 -2.24 8.66 -25.75
C ASP A 148 -3.62 8.28 -25.16
N LEU A 149 -3.64 7.24 -24.31
CA LEU A 149 -4.84 6.72 -23.64
C LEU A 149 -5.05 7.35 -22.25
N VAL A 150 -4.02 8.01 -21.72
CA VAL A 150 -4.04 8.70 -20.42
C VAL A 150 -3.65 10.17 -20.56
N ARG A 151 -4.12 10.97 -19.59
CA ARG A 151 -4.04 12.43 -19.49
C ARG A 151 -2.64 12.99 -19.85
N PRO A 152 -2.55 14.13 -20.58
CA PRO A 152 -1.29 14.69 -21.05
C PRO A 152 -0.29 15.07 -19.93
N ALA A 153 -0.76 15.26 -18.70
CA ALA A 153 0.05 15.55 -17.50
C ALA A 153 1.06 14.46 -17.10
N SER A 154 0.81 13.21 -17.51
CA SER A 154 1.68 12.07 -17.17
C SER A 154 2.60 11.67 -18.31
N ARG A 155 2.67 12.48 -19.38
CA ARG A 155 3.57 12.23 -20.51
C ARG A 155 4.97 12.69 -20.14
N VAL A 156 5.95 11.86 -20.45
CA VAL A 156 7.38 12.17 -20.34
C VAL A 156 7.87 12.82 -21.62
#